data_AF-A4X2I7-F1
#
_entry.id   AF-A4X2I7-F1
#
_cell.length_a   1.000
_cell.length_b   1.000
_cell.length_c   1.000
_cell.angle_alpha   90.00
_cell.angle_beta   90.00
_cell.angle_gamma   90.00
#
_symmetry.space_group_name_H-M   'P 1'
#
loop_
_entity.id
_entity.type
_entity.pdbx_description
1 polymer ?
#
loop_
_entity_poly.entity_id
_entity_poly.type
_entity_poly.pdbx_seq_one_letter_code
_entity_poly.pdbx_strand_id
1 'polypeptide(L)'
;MDDRSMTSGINYVDEPERVAAALSPLRRQLLGTLRVPASATQLATSLHIPRQRVNYHLRALEAIGLVELVEERQRRGFTERIMRAKPGALVVNPTLMGVGETVPEPDGALADQHAAEHLVRVAAAAVRDVARMQVKADEHGKRLLTFTLEAHVRFADPAAVHRFTKELTELVTQLTTTYDTEGGRPYRMVAAGYPAPATEAPTDQ
;
A
#
# COMPACT_ATOMS: atom_id res chain seq x y z
N MET A 1 -9.25 -29.62 9.06
CA MET A 1 -8.09 -29.35 8.20
C MET A 1 -8.66 -28.63 6.99
N ASP A 2 -8.60 -27.30 7.01
CA ASP A 2 -8.83 -26.42 5.86
C ASP A 2 -8.22 -25.07 6.23
N ASP A 3 -6.89 -25.02 6.12
CA ASP A 3 -6.11 -23.81 6.23
C ASP A 3 -6.38 -22.95 4.98
N ARG A 4 -7.44 -22.14 5.05
CA ARG A 4 -7.57 -20.98 4.17
C ARG A 4 -6.48 -19.98 4.56
N SER A 5 -5.26 -20.27 4.10
CA SER A 5 -4.27 -19.25 3.80
C SER A 5 -4.91 -18.35 2.75
N MET A 6 -5.67 -17.35 3.21
CA MET A 6 -5.93 -16.15 2.43
C MET A 6 -4.58 -15.73 1.89
N THR A 7 -4.43 -15.80 0.57
CA THR A 7 -3.18 -15.54 -0.11
C THR A 7 -2.84 -14.08 0.15
N SER A 8 -2.11 -13.85 1.24
CA SER A 8 -1.74 -12.52 1.72
C SER A 8 -0.52 -12.08 0.94
N GLY A 9 -0.72 -11.83 -0.36
CA GLY A 9 0.30 -11.22 -1.21
C GLY A 9 0.25 -9.69 -1.10
N ILE A 10 1.34 -9.03 -1.45
CA ILE A 10 1.34 -7.58 -1.71
C ILE A 10 1.65 -7.39 -3.20
N ASN A 11 0.77 -6.70 -3.91
CA ASN A 11 1.03 -6.27 -5.28
C ASN A 11 1.60 -4.85 -5.22
N TYR A 12 2.87 -4.68 -5.61
CA TYR A 12 3.56 -3.39 -5.56
C TYR A 12 3.63 -2.73 -6.94
N VAL A 13 3.21 -1.47 -7.04
CA VAL A 13 3.29 -0.67 -8.28
C VAL A 13 3.95 0.68 -7.99
N ASP A 14 5.11 0.95 -8.62
CA ASP A 14 5.98 2.09 -8.30
C ASP A 14 6.37 2.99 -9.48
N GLU A 15 5.93 2.66 -10.70
CA GLU A 15 6.10 3.52 -11.87
C GLU A 15 4.87 4.43 -12.05
N PRO A 16 5.01 5.77 -12.06
CA PRO A 16 3.87 6.69 -12.13
C PRO A 16 2.98 6.46 -13.35
N GLU A 17 3.56 6.14 -14.51
CA GLU A 17 2.81 5.78 -15.71
C GLU A 17 2.02 4.48 -15.52
N ARG A 18 2.59 3.47 -14.84
CA ARG A 18 1.88 2.23 -14.50
C ARG A 18 0.81 2.47 -13.43
N VAL A 19 1.01 3.36 -12.47
CA VAL A 19 0.02 3.70 -11.44
C VAL A 19 -1.17 4.44 -12.05
N ALA A 20 -0.92 5.48 -12.84
CA ALA A 20 -1.94 6.24 -13.56
C ALA A 20 -2.70 5.33 -14.54
N ALA A 21 -1.97 4.44 -15.23
CA ALA A 21 -2.57 3.42 -16.06
C ALA A 21 -3.26 2.30 -15.25
N ALA A 22 -2.85 1.96 -14.03
CA ALA A 22 -3.47 0.89 -13.25
C ALA A 22 -4.77 1.33 -12.57
N LEU A 23 -4.84 2.60 -12.18
CA LEU A 23 -5.80 3.08 -11.19
C LEU A 23 -6.69 4.21 -11.70
N SER A 24 -7.04 4.20 -12.98
CA SER A 24 -8.19 4.98 -13.44
C SER A 24 -9.46 4.55 -12.69
N PRO A 25 -10.47 5.43 -12.52
CA PRO A 25 -11.69 5.10 -11.78
C PRO A 25 -12.33 3.78 -12.25
N LEU A 26 -12.39 3.57 -13.56
CA LEU A 26 -12.94 2.36 -14.15
C LEU A 26 -12.10 1.10 -13.84
N ARG A 27 -10.77 1.20 -13.85
CA ARG A 27 -9.90 0.07 -13.50
C ARG A 27 -9.99 -0.29 -12.01
N ARG A 28 -10.15 0.70 -11.13
CA ARG A 28 -10.45 0.45 -9.70
C ARG A 28 -11.78 -0.28 -9.51
N GLN A 29 -12.81 0.16 -10.23
CA GLN A 29 -14.13 -0.49 -10.20
C GLN A 29 -14.08 -1.94 -10.73
N LEU A 30 -13.32 -2.18 -11.80
CA LEU A 30 -13.06 -3.52 -12.32
C LEU A 30 -12.34 -4.39 -11.27
N LEU A 31 -11.26 -3.90 -10.65
CA LEU A 31 -10.53 -4.64 -9.61
C LEU A 31 -11.41 -4.96 -8.39
N GLY A 32 -12.29 -4.03 -7.99
CA GLY A 32 -13.27 -4.26 -6.93
C GLY A 32 -14.28 -5.37 -7.27
N THR A 33 -14.77 -5.37 -8.52
CA THR A 33 -15.73 -6.38 -9.02
C THR A 33 -15.06 -7.76 -9.17
N LEU A 34 -13.82 -7.78 -9.65
CA LEU A 34 -13.00 -8.97 -9.88
C LEU A 34 -12.46 -9.63 -8.60
N ARG A 35 -12.88 -9.17 -7.41
CA ARG A 35 -12.75 -9.95 -6.17
C ARG A 35 -13.44 -11.31 -6.30
N VAL A 36 -14.52 -11.36 -7.11
CA VAL A 36 -15.16 -12.60 -7.56
C VAL A 36 -14.78 -12.84 -9.02
N PRO A 37 -14.37 -14.06 -9.42
CA PRO A 37 -14.05 -14.37 -10.81
C PRO A 37 -15.19 -14.00 -11.76
N ALA A 38 -14.89 -13.27 -12.83
CA ALA A 38 -15.87 -12.83 -13.80
C ALA A 38 -15.28 -12.72 -15.22
N SER A 39 -16.13 -12.88 -16.23
CA SER A 39 -15.78 -12.67 -17.62
C SER A 39 -15.92 -11.22 -18.04
N ALA A 40 -15.28 -10.85 -19.16
CA ALA A 40 -15.48 -9.54 -19.77
C ALA A 40 -16.95 -9.26 -20.13
N THR A 41 -17.72 -10.31 -20.46
CA THR A 41 -19.15 -10.20 -20.75
C THR A 41 -19.93 -9.83 -19.50
N GLN A 42 -19.70 -10.55 -18.39
CA GLN A 42 -20.37 -10.30 -17.12
C GLN A 42 -20.04 -8.90 -16.58
N LEU A 43 -18.78 -8.50 -16.68
CA LEU A 43 -18.33 -7.16 -16.29
C LEU A 43 -18.97 -6.07 -17.14
N ALA A 44 -19.02 -6.24 -18.47
CA ALA A 44 -19.66 -5.28 -19.37
C ALA A 44 -21.14 -5.07 -19.04
N THR A 45 -21.86 -6.16 -18.74
CA THR A 45 -23.26 -6.09 -18.30
C THR A 45 -23.40 -5.38 -16.96
N SER A 46 -22.60 -5.76 -15.94
CA SER A 46 -22.71 -5.15 -14.61
C SER A 46 -22.36 -3.66 -14.58
N LEU A 47 -21.35 -3.27 -15.36
CA LEU A 47 -20.81 -1.91 -15.40
C LEU A 47 -21.46 -1.04 -16.47
N HIS A 48 -22.40 -1.58 -17.26
CA HIS A 48 -23.11 -0.87 -18.32
C HIS A 48 -22.16 -0.19 -19.33
N ILE A 49 -21.08 -0.87 -19.71
CA ILE A 49 -20.07 -0.36 -20.66
C ILE A 49 -19.77 -1.36 -21.78
N PRO A 50 -19.28 -0.89 -22.94
CA PRO A 50 -18.97 -1.78 -24.06
C PRO A 50 -17.93 -2.85 -23.70
N ARG A 51 -18.18 -4.10 -24.12
CA ARG A 51 -17.29 -5.25 -23.90
C ARG A 51 -15.86 -5.02 -24.41
N GLN A 52 -15.71 -4.32 -25.54
CA GLN A 52 -14.39 -3.97 -26.08
C GLN A 52 -13.60 -3.07 -25.11
N ARG A 53 -14.27 -2.11 -24.47
CA ARG A 53 -13.66 -1.24 -23.46
C ARG A 53 -13.25 -2.02 -22.22
N VAL A 54 -14.10 -2.94 -21.75
CA VAL A 54 -13.75 -3.87 -20.66
C VAL A 54 -12.51 -4.68 -21.01
N ASN A 55 -12.48 -5.30 -22.20
CA ASN A 55 -11.33 -6.10 -22.66
C ASN A 55 -10.03 -5.29 -22.69
N TYR A 56 -10.08 -4.06 -23.18
CA TYR A 56 -8.91 -3.17 -23.15
C TYR A 56 -8.39 -2.96 -21.72
N HIS A 57 -9.27 -2.68 -20.76
CA HIS A 57 -8.87 -2.49 -19.37
C HIS A 57 -8.38 -3.78 -18.70
N LEU A 58 -9.01 -4.92 -18.99
CA LEU A 58 -8.55 -6.22 -18.49
C LEU A 58 -7.14 -6.56 -18.99
N ARG A 59 -6.85 -6.32 -20.28
CA ARG A 59 -5.50 -6.51 -20.83
C ARG A 59 -4.48 -5.60 -20.18
N ALA A 60 -4.84 -4.33 -19.96
CA ALA A 60 -3.96 -3.40 -19.27
C ALA A 60 -3.67 -3.84 -17.82
N LEU A 61 -4.69 -4.31 -17.09
CA LEU A 61 -4.55 -4.82 -15.72
C LEU A 61 -3.76 -6.14 -15.66
N GLU A 62 -3.95 -7.02 -16.64
CA GLU A 62 -3.23 -8.30 -16.76
C GLU A 62 -1.74 -8.07 -17.04
N ALA A 63 -1.42 -7.11 -17.92
CA ALA A 63 -0.04 -6.75 -18.27
C ALA A 63 0.77 -6.22 -17.07
N ILE A 64 0.12 -5.57 -16.11
CA ILE A 64 0.75 -5.11 -14.86
C ILE A 64 0.54 -6.10 -13.70
N GLY A 65 -0.01 -7.28 -13.97
CA GLY A 65 -0.14 -8.37 -13.00
C GLY A 65 -1.21 -8.18 -11.93
N LEU A 66 -2.15 -7.23 -12.07
CA LEU A 66 -3.22 -7.01 -11.08
C LEU A 66 -4.42 -7.93 -11.26
N VAL A 67 -4.57 -8.55 -12.43
CA VAL A 67 -5.57 -9.58 -12.70
C VAL A 67 -4.91 -10.80 -13.32
N GLU A 68 -5.50 -11.96 -13.12
CA GLU A 68 -5.05 -13.25 -13.63
C GLU A 68 -6.21 -14.02 -14.26
N LEU A 69 -5.87 -14.90 -15.21
CA LEU A 69 -6.82 -15.84 -15.81
C LEU A 69 -7.05 -16.99 -14.82
N VAL A 70 -8.32 -17.21 -14.47
CA VAL A 70 -8.74 -18.34 -13.63
C VAL A 70 -9.00 -19.56 -14.49
N GLU A 71 -9.78 -19.40 -15.56
CA GLU A 71 -10.11 -20.47 -16.50
C GLU A 71 -10.58 -19.92 -17.84
N GLU A 72 -10.60 -20.78 -18.85
CA GLU A 72 -11.23 -20.52 -20.15
C GLU A 72 -12.45 -21.45 -20.32
N ARG A 73 -13.61 -20.88 -20.60
CA ARG A 73 -14.88 -21.59 -20.74
C ARG A 73 -15.40 -21.50 -22.18
N GLN A 74 -15.83 -22.62 -22.75
CA GLN A 74 -16.49 -22.61 -24.06
C GLN A 74 -17.97 -22.21 -23.93
N ARG A 75 -18.40 -21.20 -24.70
CA ARG A 75 -19.79 -20.78 -24.76
C ARG A 75 -20.18 -20.43 -26.20
N ARG A 76 -21.07 -21.23 -26.80
CA ARG A 76 -21.64 -21.00 -28.15
C ARG A 76 -20.59 -20.76 -29.23
N GLY A 77 -19.50 -21.53 -29.24
CA GLY A 77 -18.42 -21.41 -30.21
C GLY A 77 -17.38 -20.32 -29.92
N PHE A 78 -17.49 -19.61 -28.79
CA PHE A 78 -16.52 -18.63 -28.34
C PHE A 78 -15.87 -19.05 -27.02
N THR A 79 -14.55 -18.87 -26.93
CA THR A 79 -13.80 -19.01 -25.68
C THR A 79 -13.98 -17.77 -24.80
N GLU A 80 -14.58 -17.96 -23.63
CA GLU A 80 -14.78 -16.93 -22.61
C GLU A 80 -13.70 -17.05 -21.53
N ARG A 81 -12.91 -15.98 -21.34
CA ARG A 81 -11.88 -15.90 -20.29
C ARG A 81 -12.51 -15.44 -18.98
N ILE A 82 -12.38 -16.25 -17.94
CA ILE A 82 -12.78 -15.89 -16.58
C ILE A 82 -11.55 -15.35 -15.86
N MET A 83 -11.61 -14.08 -15.46
CA MET A 83 -10.50 -13.37 -14.84
C MET A 83 -10.80 -13.13 -13.35
N ARG A 84 -9.78 -12.94 -12.53
CA ARG A 84 -9.89 -12.51 -11.12
C ARG A 84 -8.80 -11.50 -10.80
N ALA A 85 -9.04 -10.60 -9.85
CA ALA A 85 -8.00 -9.77 -9.28
C ALA A 85 -7.02 -10.66 -8.50
N LYS A 86 -5.70 -10.44 -8.64
CA LYS A 86 -4.74 -11.19 -7.85
C LYS A 86 -5.01 -10.95 -6.36
N PRO A 87 -5.09 -12.01 -5.53
CA PRO A 87 -5.28 -11.83 -4.11
C PRO A 87 -4.09 -11.08 -3.51
N GLY A 88 -4.37 -10.16 -2.58
CA GLY A 88 -3.36 -9.34 -1.92
C GLY A 88 -3.65 -7.85 -1.91
N ALA A 89 -3.00 -7.12 -1.00
CA ALA A 89 -3.11 -5.67 -0.93
C ALA A 89 -2.36 -5.01 -2.09
N LEU A 90 -3.02 -4.09 -2.82
CA LEU A 90 -2.34 -3.24 -3.79
C LEU A 90 -1.70 -2.06 -3.07
N VAL A 91 -0.38 -1.99 -3.13
CA VAL A 91 0.40 -0.90 -2.54
C VAL A 91 0.94 -0.01 -3.65
N VAL A 92 0.55 1.27 -3.58
CA VAL A 92 1.02 2.33 -4.48
C VAL A 92 2.01 3.19 -3.72
N ASN A 93 3.11 3.56 -4.35
CA ASN A 93 4.01 4.55 -3.78
C ASN A 93 3.30 5.93 -3.68
N PRO A 94 3.06 6.48 -2.47
CA PRO A 94 2.31 7.71 -2.30
C PRO A 94 3.05 8.95 -2.83
N THR A 95 4.38 8.90 -2.99
CA THR A 95 5.14 10.02 -3.58
C THR A 95 4.84 10.23 -5.07
N LEU A 96 4.15 9.28 -5.73
CA LEU A 96 3.71 9.42 -7.13
C LEU A 96 2.41 10.22 -7.26
N MET A 97 1.73 10.53 -6.16
CA MET A 97 0.47 11.28 -6.15
C MET A 97 0.66 12.79 -5.89
N GLY A 98 1.86 13.32 -6.12
CA GLY A 98 2.12 14.77 -6.12
C GLY A 98 2.27 15.41 -4.73
N VAL A 99 2.61 14.63 -3.70
CA VAL A 99 3.02 15.22 -2.41
C VAL A 99 4.46 15.75 -2.56
N GLY A 100 4.57 17.00 -3.02
CA GLY A 100 5.80 17.80 -2.91
C GLY A 100 6.20 18.57 -4.16
N GLU A 101 5.48 19.63 -4.52
CA GLU A 101 5.99 20.67 -5.43
C GLU A 101 5.46 22.08 -5.07
N THR A 102 5.48 22.48 -3.79
CA THR A 102 5.51 23.92 -3.45
C THR A 102 6.14 24.10 -2.08
N VAL A 103 7.36 24.63 -2.06
CA VAL A 103 8.02 25.15 -0.84
C VAL A 103 7.99 26.68 -0.91
N PRO A 104 7.17 27.39 -0.10
CA PRO A 104 7.39 28.79 0.23
C PRO A 104 8.21 28.92 1.52
N GLU A 105 8.93 30.04 1.66
CA GLU A 105 9.94 30.43 2.69
C GLU A 105 9.49 30.48 4.18
N PRO A 106 10.43 30.45 5.15
CA PRO A 106 10.26 29.91 6.50
C PRO A 106 9.72 30.88 7.54
N ASP A 107 8.58 30.50 8.12
CA ASP A 107 8.16 30.83 9.48
C ASP A 107 7.51 29.57 10.08
N GLY A 108 7.98 29.11 11.25
CA GLY A 108 7.43 28.07 12.15
C GLY A 108 6.67 26.86 11.58
N ALA A 109 5.57 27.10 10.87
CA ALA A 109 4.81 26.13 10.11
C ALA A 109 5.63 25.33 9.08
N LEU A 110 6.74 25.88 8.55
CA LEU A 110 7.62 25.11 7.66
C LEU A 110 8.38 23.98 8.36
N ALA A 111 8.80 24.15 9.61
CA ALA A 111 9.47 23.08 10.33
C ALA A 111 8.52 21.89 10.53
N ASP A 112 7.26 22.17 10.88
CA ASP A 112 6.21 21.17 11.01
C ASP A 112 5.80 20.55 9.66
N GLN A 113 5.71 21.35 8.59
CA GLN A 113 5.44 20.85 7.24
C GLN A 113 6.59 19.97 6.73
N HIS A 114 7.84 20.38 6.91
CA HIS A 114 8.99 19.56 6.58
C HIS A 114 9.05 18.29 7.42
N ALA A 115 8.65 18.32 8.69
CA ALA A 115 8.53 17.13 9.52
C ALA A 115 7.43 16.19 9.01
N ALA A 116 6.27 16.72 8.63
CA ALA A 116 5.18 15.94 8.04
C ALA A 116 5.55 15.35 6.67
N GLU A 117 6.16 16.14 5.78
CA GLU A 117 6.67 15.68 4.49
C GLU A 117 7.75 14.62 4.66
N HIS A 118 8.65 14.80 5.63
CA HIS A 118 9.66 13.82 5.96
C HIS A 118 9.01 12.51 6.46
N LEU A 119 8.02 12.59 7.35
CA LEU A 119 7.26 11.43 7.83
C LEU A 119 6.60 10.70 6.67
N VAL A 120 5.89 11.40 5.79
CA VAL A 120 5.25 10.81 4.60
C VAL A 120 6.28 10.13 3.71
N ARG A 121 7.42 10.78 3.46
CA ARG A 121 8.50 10.23 2.64
C ARG A 121 9.11 8.96 3.24
N VAL A 122 9.34 8.96 4.55
CA VAL A 122 9.88 7.79 5.26
C VAL A 122 8.86 6.66 5.30
N ALA A 123 7.60 6.94 5.58
CA ALA A 123 6.52 5.96 5.55
C ALA A 123 6.36 5.36 4.15
N ALA A 124 6.38 6.20 3.10
CA ALA A 124 6.36 5.76 1.71
C ALA A 124 7.52 4.83 1.35
N ALA A 125 8.73 5.17 1.82
CA ALA A 125 9.91 4.33 1.64
C ALA A 125 9.78 2.99 2.37
N ALA A 126 9.32 2.98 3.62
CA ALA A 126 9.09 1.76 4.39
C ALA A 126 8.07 0.85 3.71
N VAL A 127 6.94 1.41 3.26
CA VAL A 127 5.90 0.70 2.51
C VAL A 127 6.46 0.08 1.22
N ARG A 128 7.26 0.84 0.46
CA ARG A 128 7.94 0.36 -0.75
C ARG A 128 8.91 -0.79 -0.45
N ASP A 129 9.78 -0.61 0.53
CA ASP A 129 10.83 -1.56 0.88
C ASP A 129 10.20 -2.88 1.33
N VAL A 130 9.22 -2.82 2.23
CA VAL A 130 8.50 -4.01 2.74
C VAL A 130 7.73 -4.70 1.62
N ALA A 131 6.99 -3.98 0.78
CA ALA A 131 6.23 -4.57 -0.32
C ALA A 131 7.15 -5.33 -1.29
N ARG A 132 8.28 -4.75 -1.67
CA ARG A 132 9.28 -5.38 -2.53
C ARG A 132 9.93 -6.61 -1.86
N MET A 133 10.23 -6.52 -0.57
CA MET A 133 10.80 -7.63 0.19
C MET A 133 9.79 -8.78 0.34
N GLN A 134 8.50 -8.49 0.52
CA GLN A 134 7.45 -9.49 0.61
C GLN A 134 7.32 -10.27 -0.71
N VAL A 135 7.24 -9.56 -1.85
CA VAL A 135 7.20 -10.21 -3.17
C VAL A 135 8.38 -11.16 -3.37
N LYS A 136 9.61 -10.71 -3.07
CA LYS A 136 10.81 -11.55 -3.16
C LYS A 136 10.80 -12.72 -2.18
N ALA A 137 10.27 -12.52 -0.98
CA ALA A 137 10.17 -13.58 0.01
C ALA A 137 9.19 -14.66 -0.46
N ASP A 138 8.03 -14.25 -1.00
CA ASP A 138 7.02 -15.14 -1.57
C ASP A 138 7.57 -15.94 -2.77
N GLU A 139 8.28 -15.30 -3.70
CA GLU A 139 8.95 -15.95 -4.84
C GLU A 139 9.93 -17.06 -4.41
N HIS A 140 10.53 -16.91 -3.24
CA HIS A 140 11.47 -17.88 -2.68
C HIS A 140 10.86 -18.78 -1.58
N GLY A 141 9.55 -18.71 -1.35
CA GLY A 141 8.87 -19.48 -0.30
C GLY A 141 9.36 -19.17 1.12
N LYS A 142 9.91 -17.97 1.36
CA LYS A 142 10.44 -17.53 2.65
C LYS A 142 9.49 -16.57 3.33
N ARG A 143 9.51 -16.55 4.66
CA ARG A 143 8.79 -15.56 5.45
C ARG A 143 9.65 -14.32 5.65
N LEU A 144 9.11 -13.13 5.40
CA LEU A 144 9.71 -11.87 5.80
C LEU A 144 9.46 -11.65 7.31
N LEU A 145 10.52 -11.57 8.10
CA LEU A 145 10.40 -11.25 9.52
C LEU A 145 10.23 -9.74 9.68
N THR A 146 9.04 -9.31 10.09
CA THR A 146 8.72 -7.92 10.42
C THR A 146 8.04 -7.87 11.79
N PHE A 147 8.07 -6.69 12.42
CA PHE A 147 7.24 -6.37 13.57
C PHE A 147 6.73 -4.94 13.44
N THR A 148 5.67 -4.60 14.16
CA THR A 148 5.10 -3.24 14.20
C THR A 148 4.86 -2.87 15.66
N LEU A 149 5.20 -1.63 16.01
CA LEU A 149 4.94 -1.05 17.34
C LEU A 149 3.88 0.03 17.17
N GLU A 150 2.77 -0.10 17.89
CA GLU A 150 1.68 0.87 17.94
C GLU A 150 1.45 1.29 19.39
N ALA A 151 1.36 2.60 19.62
CA ALA A 151 1.14 3.17 20.94
C ALA A 151 0.26 4.42 20.84
N HIS A 152 -0.69 4.55 21.76
CA HIS A 152 -1.49 5.76 21.92
C HIS A 152 -1.07 6.48 23.19
N VAL A 153 -0.61 7.73 23.05
CA VAL A 153 -0.16 8.56 24.16
C VAL A 153 -0.99 9.84 24.19
N ARG A 154 -1.46 10.23 25.38
CA ARG A 154 -2.06 11.54 25.61
C ARG A 154 -1.06 12.38 26.40
N PHE A 155 -0.61 13.49 25.82
CA PHE A 155 0.31 14.41 26.48
C PHE A 155 -0.44 15.41 27.34
N ALA A 156 0.07 15.66 28.55
CA ALA A 156 -0.53 16.65 29.46
C ALA A 156 -0.35 18.08 28.97
N ASP A 157 0.74 18.35 28.25
CA ASP A 157 1.12 19.66 27.72
C ASP A 157 1.99 19.52 26.44
N PRO A 158 2.14 20.58 25.63
CA PRO A 158 2.96 20.53 24.41
C PRO A 158 4.46 20.24 24.63
N ALA A 159 5.03 20.62 25.77
CA ALA A 159 6.43 20.37 26.08
C ALA A 159 6.69 18.89 26.42
N ALA A 160 5.68 18.16 26.87
CA ALA A 160 5.77 16.72 27.10
C ALA A 160 6.09 15.92 25.82
N VAL A 161 5.68 16.41 24.63
CA VAL A 161 6.03 15.80 23.34
C VAL A 161 7.55 15.79 23.14
N HIS A 162 8.22 16.91 23.44
CA HIS A 162 9.67 17.05 23.27
C HIS A 162 10.46 16.17 24.25
N ARG A 163 9.98 16.04 25.49
CA ARG A 163 10.58 15.14 26.47
C ARG A 163 10.43 13.68 26.02
N PHE A 164 9.23 13.30 25.59
CA PHE A 164 8.96 11.97 25.07
C PHE A 164 9.81 11.60 23.86
N THR A 165 9.95 12.49 22.87
CA THR A 165 10.76 12.19 21.68
C THR A 165 12.24 12.06 22.00
N LYS A 166 12.75 12.84 22.96
CA LYS A 166 14.13 12.71 23.45
C LYS A 166 14.35 11.35 24.12
N GLU A 167 13.52 10.98 25.09
CA GLU A 167 13.63 9.69 25.79
C GLU A 167 13.48 8.50 24.83
N LEU A 168 12.54 8.57 23.88
CA LEU A 168 12.38 7.56 22.84
C LEU A 168 13.64 7.43 21.97
N THR A 169 14.24 8.55 21.58
CA THR A 169 15.49 8.56 20.79
C THR A 169 16.61 7.88 21.56
N GLU A 170 16.80 8.22 22.83
CA GLU A 170 17.83 7.62 23.69
C GLU A 170 17.64 6.10 23.83
N LEU A 171 16.40 5.64 24.07
CA LEU A 171 16.07 4.21 24.15
C LEU A 171 16.35 3.49 22.83
N VAL A 172 15.95 4.07 21.70
CA VAL A 172 16.19 3.50 20.38
C VAL A 172 17.69 3.41 20.10
N THR A 173 18.46 4.48 20.35
CA THR A 173 19.91 4.49 20.17
C THR A 173 20.60 3.44 21.04
N GLN A 174 20.16 3.28 22.29
CA GLN A 174 20.68 2.26 23.19
C GLN A 174 20.43 0.85 22.63
N LEU A 175 19.20 0.56 22.20
CA LEU A 175 18.86 -0.73 21.60
C LEU A 175 19.64 -0.99 20.32
N THR A 176 19.72 -0.03 19.39
CA THR A 176 20.46 -0.21 18.15
C THR A 176 21.93 -0.47 18.42
N THR A 177 22.56 0.26 19.35
CA THR A 177 23.96 0.04 19.72
C THR A 177 24.17 -1.34 20.35
N THR A 178 23.22 -1.79 21.16
CA THR A 178 23.32 -3.09 21.87
C THR A 178 23.23 -4.28 20.91
N TYR A 179 22.40 -4.18 19.87
CA TYR A 179 22.14 -5.28 18.94
C TYR A 179 22.87 -5.16 17.59
N ASP A 180 23.56 -4.05 17.33
CA ASP A 180 24.40 -3.89 16.15
C ASP A 180 25.68 -4.73 16.29
N THR A 181 25.93 -5.57 15.29
CA THR A 181 27.07 -6.50 15.27
C THR A 181 27.72 -6.49 13.91
N GLU A 182 29.04 -6.51 13.88
CA GLU A 182 29.81 -6.63 12.64
C GLU A 182 29.43 -7.94 11.92
N GLY A 183 28.99 -7.84 10.66
CA GLY A 183 28.48 -8.98 9.88
C GLY A 183 26.99 -9.29 10.07
N GLY A 184 26.29 -8.54 10.92
CA GLY A 184 24.84 -8.62 11.08
C GLY A 184 24.09 -8.27 9.79
N ARG A 185 22.92 -8.88 9.58
CA ARG A 185 22.06 -8.53 8.44
C ARG A 185 21.50 -7.12 8.66
N PRO A 186 21.65 -6.18 7.70
CA PRO A 186 21.09 -4.84 7.84
C PRO A 186 19.58 -4.91 8.12
N TYR A 187 19.17 -4.26 9.21
CA TYR A 187 17.78 -4.19 9.63
C TYR A 187 17.41 -2.71 9.84
N ARG A 188 16.45 -2.22 9.04
CA ARG A 188 16.02 -0.83 9.11
C ARG A 188 14.82 -0.72 10.05
N MET A 189 14.95 0.11 11.09
CA MET A 189 13.85 0.49 11.98
C MET A 189 13.49 1.97 11.77
N VAL A 190 12.20 2.25 11.76
CA VAL A 190 11.65 3.61 11.71
C VAL A 190 10.64 3.74 12.85
N ALA A 191 10.71 4.83 13.61
CA ALA A 191 9.69 5.24 14.57
C ALA A 191 9.15 6.62 14.14
N ALA A 192 7.84 6.81 14.25
CA ALA A 192 7.18 8.06 13.92
C ALA A 192 6.02 8.32 14.90
N GLY A 193 5.78 9.59 15.21
CA GLY A 193 4.62 10.05 15.96
C GLY A 193 3.94 11.18 15.19
N TYR A 194 2.62 11.24 15.24
CA TYR A 194 1.82 12.27 14.60
C TYR A 194 0.56 12.54 15.44
N PRO A 195 -0.04 13.75 15.36
CA PRO A 195 -1.31 14.01 16.00
C PRO A 195 -2.37 13.02 15.54
N ALA A 196 -3.15 12.48 16.47
CA ALA A 196 -4.26 11.61 16.10
C ALA A 196 -5.26 12.38 15.21
N PRO A 197 -5.77 11.77 14.12
CA PRO A 197 -6.78 12.41 13.30
C PRO A 197 -8.01 12.74 14.14
N ALA A 198 -8.61 13.91 13.91
CA ALA A 198 -9.88 14.26 14.52
C ALA A 198 -10.90 13.17 14.13
N THR A 199 -11.48 12.50 15.12
CA THR A 199 -12.60 11.61 14.86
C THR A 199 -13.77 12.51 14.48
N GLU A 200 -14.22 12.47 13.22
CA GLU A 200 -15.51 13.06 12.87
C GLU A 200 -16.56 12.42 13.78
N ALA A 201 -17.18 13.23 14.64
CA ALA A 201 -18.32 12.80 15.41
C ALA A 201 -19.39 12.31 14.42
N PRO A 202 -20.12 11.21 14.71
CA PRO A 202 -21.19 10.77 13.83
C PRO A 202 -22.15 11.94 13.64
N THR A 203 -22.32 12.40 12.41
CA THR A 203 -23.39 13.33 12.06
C THR A 203 -24.69 12.62 12.40
N ASP A 204 -25.35 13.07 13.47
CA ASP A 204 -26.68 12.60 13.83
C ASP A 204 -27.63 12.97 12.68
N GLN A 205 -28.50 12.00 12.37
CA GLN A 205 -29.30 11.88 11.14
C GLN A 205 -30.16 13.09 10.78
#